data_AF-A0AAN6KH15-F1
#
_entry.id   AF-A0AAN6KH15-F1
#
_cell.length_a   1.000
_cell.length_b   1.000
_cell.length_c   1.000
_cell.angle_alpha   90.00
_cell.angle_beta   90.00
_cell.angle_gamma   90.00
#
_symmetry.space_group_name_H-M   'P 1'
#
loop_
_entity.id
_entity.type
_entity.pdbx_description
1 polymer ?
#
loop_
_entity_poly.entity_id
_entity_poly.type
_entity_poly.pdbx_seq_one_letter_code
_entity_poly.pdbx_strand_id
1 'polypeptide(L)'
;MPAYSLVCHLYAKDDPEAIKKLTAKLQEASQTYTKDKETLNCYWQTFDKYVIPLLDKPMDLRRYNELDTSTEVKVEQDPALWEAVKKHQSQS
;
A
#
# COMPACT_ATOMS: atom_id res chain seq x y z
N MET A 1 -3.19 -6.07 -14.62
CA MET A 1 -2.38 -4.94 -14.15
C MET A 1 -1.98 -5.24 -12.72
N PRO A 2 -0.69 -5.21 -12.36
CA PRO A 2 -0.27 -5.42 -10.98
C PRO A 2 -0.95 -4.37 -10.09
N ALA A 3 -1.61 -4.84 -9.04
CA ALA A 3 -2.09 -3.97 -7.99
C ALA A 3 -0.90 -3.64 -7.07
N TYR A 4 -0.88 -2.41 -6.56
CA TYR A 4 0.16 -1.94 -5.63
C TYR A 4 -0.52 -1.39 -4.41
N SER A 5 -0.12 -1.89 -3.23
CA SER A 5 -0.61 -1.41 -1.95
C SER A 5 0.47 -0.53 -1.33
N LEU A 6 0.11 0.72 -1.04
CA LEU A 6 0.98 1.68 -0.36
C LEU A 6 0.56 1.74 1.11
N VAL A 7 1.48 1.46 2.02
CA VAL A 7 1.25 1.54 3.47
C VAL A 7 2.12 2.66 4.01
N CYS A 8 1.49 3.61 4.71
CA CYS A 8 2.15 4.75 5.32
C CYS A 8 1.90 4.74 6.83
N HIS A 9 2.97 4.64 7.62
CA HIS A 9 2.92 4.77 9.07
C HIS A 9 3.42 6.16 9.48
N LEU A 10 2.56 6.89 10.20
CA LEU A 10 2.78 8.27 10.61
C LEU A 10 2.55 8.38 12.13
N TYR A 11 3.45 9.08 12.81
CA TYR A 11 3.26 9.43 14.22
C TYR A 11 3.11 10.95 14.30
N ALA A 12 1.89 11.41 14.58
CA ALA A 12 1.62 12.83 14.79
C ALA A 12 2.21 13.29 16.13
N LYS A 13 2.59 14.56 16.21
CA LYS A 13 2.84 15.23 17.50
C LYS A 13 1.56 15.31 18.33
N ASP A 14 1.69 15.35 19.65
CA ASP A 14 0.58 15.50 20.61
C ASP A 14 -0.14 16.88 20.59
N ASP A 15 -0.04 17.61 19.48
CA ASP A 15 -0.73 18.88 19.26
C ASP A 15 -2.08 18.62 18.54
N PRO A 16 -3.23 19.00 19.13
CA PRO A 16 -4.54 18.87 18.50
C PRO A 16 -4.64 19.54 17.12
N GLU A 17 -3.94 20.65 16.88
CA GLU A 17 -3.92 21.29 15.57
C GLU A 17 -3.15 20.48 14.53
N ALA A 18 -2.02 19.91 14.92
CA ALA A 18 -1.20 19.07 14.05
C ALA A 18 -1.98 17.83 13.61
N ILE A 19 -2.68 17.17 14.53
CA ILE A 19 -3.53 16.00 14.24
C ILE A 19 -4.64 16.35 13.23
N LYS A 20 -5.29 17.51 13.42
CA LYS A 20 -6.36 17.97 12.50
C LYS A 20 -5.81 18.26 11.10
N LYS A 21 -4.67 18.95 11.00
CA LYS A 21 -4.01 19.27 9.72
C LYS A 21 -3.54 17.99 9.01
N LEU A 22 -2.95 17.06 9.75
CA LEU A 22 -2.48 15.77 9.23
C LEU A 22 -3.64 14.95 8.66
N THR A 23 -4.73 14.83 9.41
CA THR A 23 -5.94 14.09 9.00
C THR A 23 -6.53 14.66 7.71
N ALA A 24 -6.65 15.98 7.60
CA ALA A 24 -7.16 16.63 6.39
C ALA A 24 -6.28 16.34 5.16
N LYS A 25 -4.95 16.37 5.32
CA LYS A 25 -4.02 16.06 4.23
C LYS A 25 -4.00 14.58 3.83
N LEU A 26 -4.14 13.66 4.78
CA LEU A 26 -4.27 12.23 4.46
C LEU A 26 -5.54 11.93 3.66
N GLN A 27 -6.63 12.64 3.96
CA GLN A 27 -7.88 12.47 3.26
C GLN A 27 -7.81 13.00 1.82
N GLU A 28 -7.11 14.10 1.60
CA GLU A 28 -6.78 14.63 0.26
C GLU A 28 -5.88 13.67 -0.52
N ALA A 29 -4.86 13.10 0.15
CA ALA A 29 -3.94 12.13 -0.44
C ALA A 29 -4.67 10.86 -0.92
N SER A 30 -5.56 10.31 -0.08
CA SER A 30 -6.36 9.14 -0.41
C SER A 30 -7.26 9.36 -1.64
N GLN A 31 -7.87 10.55 -1.75
CA GLN A 31 -8.71 10.89 -2.90
C GLN A 31 -7.90 11.06 -4.18
N THR A 32 -6.68 11.58 -4.07
CA THR A 32 -5.77 11.77 -5.21
C THR A 32 -5.26 10.42 -5.72
N TYR A 33 -4.83 9.53 -4.81
CA TYR A 33 -4.34 8.20 -5.14
C TYR A 33 -5.39 7.31 -5.85
N THR A 34 -6.67 7.45 -5.46
CA THR A 34 -7.76 6.71 -6.10
C THR A 34 -8.00 7.14 -7.55
N LYS A 35 -7.77 8.43 -7.85
CA LYS A 35 -8.06 9.03 -9.15
C LYS A 35 -6.93 8.82 -10.15
N ASP A 36 -5.69 8.71 -9.70
CA ASP A 36 -4.55 8.64 -10.60
C ASP A 36 -3.41 7.78 -10.01
N LYS A 37 -3.10 6.68 -10.70
CA LYS A 37 -2.14 5.65 -10.27
C LYS A 37 -0.69 6.04 -10.54
N GLU A 38 -0.42 7.01 -11.41
CA GLU A 38 0.95 7.41 -11.79
C GLU A 38 1.46 8.67 -11.07
N THR A 39 0.60 9.43 -10.39
CA THR A 39 0.95 10.70 -9.74
C THR A 39 1.60 10.60 -8.36
N LEU A 40 1.92 9.37 -7.91
CA LEU A 40 2.63 9.12 -6.64
C LEU A 40 3.89 10.01 -6.50
N ASN A 41 4.69 10.15 -7.56
CA ASN A 41 5.97 10.88 -7.47
C ASN A 41 5.83 12.40 -7.32
N CYS A 42 4.78 13.01 -7.85
CA CYS A 42 4.59 14.47 -7.78
C CYS A 42 3.82 14.89 -6.52
N TYR A 43 2.83 14.10 -6.10
CA TYR A 43 2.04 14.41 -4.92
C TYR A 43 2.87 14.23 -3.63
N TRP A 44 3.79 13.27 -3.56
CA TRP A 44 4.65 13.10 -2.37
C TRP A 44 5.63 14.25 -2.14
N GLN A 45 6.16 14.86 -3.20
CA GLN A 45 7.08 16.01 -3.06
C GLN A 45 6.43 17.23 -2.40
N THR A 46 5.12 17.44 -2.62
CA THR A 46 4.38 18.52 -1.97
C THR A 46 3.86 18.07 -0.62
N PHE A 47 3.34 16.85 -0.50
CA PHE A 47 2.85 16.28 0.75
C PHE A 47 3.93 16.26 1.84
N ASP A 48 5.13 15.78 1.56
CA ASP A 48 6.23 15.66 2.52
C ASP A 48 6.56 16.99 3.20
N LYS A 49 6.54 18.10 2.45
CA LYS A 49 6.81 19.45 3.00
C LYS A 49 5.81 19.87 4.07
N TYR A 50 4.55 19.46 3.93
CA TYR A 50 3.49 19.80 4.90
C TYR A 50 3.42 18.80 6.05
N VAL A 51 3.75 17.54 5.79
CA VAL A 51 3.58 16.45 6.76
C VAL A 51 4.79 16.30 7.68
N ILE A 52 6.02 16.37 7.16
CA ILE A 52 7.25 16.21 7.95
C ILE A 52 7.29 17.10 9.20
N PRO A 53 6.93 18.40 9.15
CA PRO A 53 6.96 19.26 10.35
C PRO A 53 5.96 18.85 11.43
N LEU A 54 4.89 18.14 11.07
CA LEU A 54 3.81 17.72 11.95
C LEU A 54 4.06 16.35 12.60
N LEU A 55 5.13 15.66 12.20
CA LEU A 55 5.46 14.33 12.70
C LEU A 55 6.40 14.39 13.90
N ASP A 56 6.17 13.47 14.84
CA ASP A 56 7.04 13.21 15.98
C ASP A 56 8.17 12.22 15.63
N LYS A 57 7.93 11.35 14.64
CA LYS A 57 8.87 10.34 14.16
C LYS A 57 8.96 10.37 12.63
N PRO A 58 10.09 9.92 12.04
CA PRO A 58 10.19 9.80 10.59
C PRO A 58 9.06 8.91 10.04
N MET A 59 8.45 9.35 8.93
CA MET A 59 7.41 8.63 8.22
C MET A 59 7.98 7.35 7.61
N ASP A 60 7.31 6.22 7.81
CA ASP A 60 7.67 4.94 7.17
C ASP A 60 6.69 4.67 6.02
N LEU A 61 7.20 4.79 4.79
CA LEU A 61 6.46 4.57 3.55
C LEU A 61 6.91 3.26 2.92
N ARG A 62 5.99 2.31 2.81
CA ARG A 62 6.25 0.99 2.21
C ARG A 62 5.36 0.77 1.01
N ARG A 63 5.97 0.37 -0.09
CA ARG A 63 5.28 -0.09 -1.30
C ARG A 63 5.34 -1.60 -1.35
N TYR A 64 4.18 -2.23 -1.32
CA TYR A 64 4.04 -3.66 -1.54
C TYR A 64 3.55 -3.90 -2.97
N ASN A 65 4.25 -4.80 -3.67
CA ASN A 65 3.74 -5.36 -4.91
C ASN A 65 2.77 -6.47 -4.52
N GLU A 66 1.56 -6.45 -5.06
CA GLU A 66 0.64 -7.56 -4.90
C GLU A 66 1.24 -8.80 -5.56
N LEU A 67 0.99 -9.98 -4.97
CA LEU A 67 1.47 -11.23 -5.51
C LEU A 67 0.93 -11.39 -6.94
N ASP A 68 1.83 -11.49 -7.92
CA ASP A 68 1.42 -11.69 -9.30
C ASP A 68 0.89 -13.11 -9.48
N THR A 69 -0.44 -13.26 -9.38
CA THR A 69 -1.12 -14.55 -9.56
C THR A 69 -1.30 -14.93 -11.03
N SER A 70 -0.73 -14.18 -11.97
CA SER A 70 -0.82 -14.52 -13.40
C SER A 70 0.03 -15.73 -13.78
N THR A 71 1.04 -16.06 -12.97
CA THR A 71 1.90 -17.22 -13.19
C THR A 71 1.54 -18.32 -12.20
N GLU A 72 1.17 -19.49 -12.73
CA GLU A 72 0.91 -20.68 -11.92
C GLU A 72 2.22 -21.17 -11.29
N VAL A 73 2.40 -20.95 -9.99
CA VAL A 73 3.55 -21.46 -9.24
C VAL A 73 3.29 -22.93 -8.90
N LYS A 74 4.01 -23.83 -9.57
CA LYS A 74 3.99 -25.26 -9.27
C LYS A 74 4.98 -25.55 -8.14
N VAL A 75 4.51 -26.17 -7.06
CA VAL A 75 5.38 -26.70 -6.01
C VAL A 75 6.00 -27.99 -6.54
N GLU A 76 7.15 -27.91 -7.21
CA GLU A 76 7.79 -29.05 -7.92
C GLU A 76 8.31 -30.18 -7.01
N GLN A 77 8.11 -30.11 -5.70
CA GLN A 77 8.70 -31.08 -4.76
C GLN A 77 7.83 -32.31 -4.49
N ASP A 78 6.54 -32.30 -4.86
CA ASP A 78 5.68 -33.48 -4.71
C ASP A 78 4.57 -33.54 -5.78
N PRO A 79 4.68 -34.45 -6.76
CA PRO A 79 3.68 -34.66 -7.80
C PRO A 79 2.28 -35.01 -7.26
N ALA A 80 2.19 -35.63 -6.07
CA ALA A 80 0.90 -36.01 -5.47
C ALA A 80 0.15 -34.80 -4.90
N LEU A 81 0.89 -33.80 -4.40
CA LEU A 81 0.33 -32.57 -3.84
C LEU A 81 -0.40 -31.76 -4.92
N TRP A 82 0.14 -31.71 -6.14
CA TRP A 82 -0.43 -30.95 -7.25
C TRP A 82 -1.79 -31.51 -7.72
N GLU A 83 -1.95 -32.82 -7.76
CA GLU A 83 -3.22 -33.46 -8.12
C GLU A 83 -4.33 -33.20 -7.08
N ALA A 84 -3.97 -33.13 -5.79
CA ALA A 84 -4.89 -32.74 -4.73
C ALA A 84 -5.33 -31.27 -4.84
N VAL A 85 -4.40 -30.36 -5.17
CA VAL A 85 -4.69 -28.93 -5.37
C VAL A 85 -5.63 -28.70 -6.55
N LYS A 86 -5.40 -29.35 -7.69
CA LYS A 86 -6.29 -29.25 -8.87
C LYS A 86 -7.73 -29.64 -8.55
N LYS A 87 -7.91 -30.72 -7.78
CA LYS A 87 -9.25 -31.21 -7.39
C LYS A 87 -10.00 -30.20 -6.54
N HIS A 88 -9.29 -29.39 -5.74
CA HIS A 88 -9.91 -28.38 -4.88
C HIS A 88 -10.17 -27.06 -5.62
N GLN A 89 -9.27 -26.65 -6.52
CA GLN A 89 -9.43 -25.43 -7.31
C GLN A 89 -10.55 -25.50 -8.36
N SER A 90 -10.92 -26.70 -8.83
CA SER A 90 -12.01 -26.92 -9.78
C SER A 90 -13.40 -26.98 -9.15
N GLN A 91 -13.51 -26.82 -7.83
CA GLN A 91 -14.78 -26.82 -7.08
C GLN A 91 -15.23 -25.43 -6.63
N SER A 92 -14.52 -24.36 -6.98
CA SER A 92 -14.87 -22.98 -6.60
C SER A 92 -15.37 -22.13 -7.76
#